data_AF-A0A4T2BBL7-F1
#
_entry.id   AF-A0A4T2BBL7-F1
#
_cell.length_a   1.000
_cell.length_b   1.000
_cell.length_c   1.000
_cell.angle_alpha   90.00
_cell.angle_beta   90.00
_cell.angle_gamma   90.00
#
_symmetry.space_group_name_H-M   'P 1'
#
loop_
_entity.id
_entity.type
_entity.pdbx_description
1 polymer ?
#
loop_
_entity_poly.entity_id
_entity_poly.type
_entity_poly.pdbx_seq_one_letter_code
_entity_poly.pdbx_strand_id
1 'polypeptide(L)'
;THPAPLWWLGDPTLLAAFWRYERALMTNDIAELDVLFAAGPDTVRSEGGSALIGHDAIAAFRATRPPVPQRFLRRVHLRTLDENSAVIIAESVRRDGGTGSQTQLWQRADTSSAWAVTVAHVSIVPGVQFSTHLLTGEEERAIWATPEKRRPLIESQPYASGSKHVGALAGIRVAVKDLFAIAGEVIGAGNPSFAATRRPETVTSAAVQALITAGAEITGLAQTDELAFSIAGTNLHFGTPPNPAAPGHITGGSTSGPASAVALGLADLALGTDTAGSIRVPGSYTGLFGLRTTHNAVSRAGLVGLAPSFDTVGVLARDLRILHAGAVALLATGTPASPAPAAADVSLHPIDSDLLAGSPHAGLSHAGLPHVVAPAAASTPITTILTDPALTALADDNTQLSFGAALRALALNSGASVAPNAASTSLDPAALDAWFTAFRIVQQFEAWAEDGDFVTANPGALDPAIAERFRIAAQITDSQAQDARATLARATATLEAAIPLGSALALPTTSSAAPSTTASPAEIDRVRTATLRLTSLASLSGLPALTIPYGRVGTLPLGFCLLGPRGSDLQLIALAQPRA
;
A
#
# COMPACT_ATOMS: atom_id res chain seq x y z
N THR A 1 3.22 17.09 35.21
CA THR A 1 2.10 17.52 36.06
C THR A 1 1.88 19.01 35.88
N HIS A 2 0.97 19.39 35.00
CA HIS A 2 0.36 20.72 34.94
C HIS A 2 -1.15 20.47 34.83
N PRO A 3 -1.99 20.93 35.77
CA PRO A 3 -3.43 20.83 35.59
C PRO A 3 -3.82 21.96 34.63
N ALA A 4 -4.17 21.61 33.39
CA ALA A 4 -4.92 22.53 32.56
C ALA A 4 -6.23 22.89 33.29
N PRO A 5 -6.63 24.17 33.34
CA PRO A 5 -7.85 24.58 34.02
C PRO A 5 -9.09 23.91 33.40
N LEU A 6 -9.94 23.37 34.26
CA LEU A 6 -11.09 22.47 34.01
C LEU A 6 -12.26 23.05 33.18
N TRP A 7 -12.16 24.26 32.62
CA TRP A 7 -13.25 24.86 31.81
C TRP A 7 -13.39 24.24 30.40
N TRP A 8 -12.44 23.42 29.97
CA TRP A 8 -12.44 22.73 28.67
C TRP A 8 -13.45 21.56 28.57
N LEU A 9 -13.97 21.05 29.70
CA LEU A 9 -14.75 19.80 29.73
C LEU A 9 -16.24 19.97 29.42
N GLY A 10 -16.73 21.17 29.12
CA GLY A 10 -18.17 21.40 28.91
C GLY A 10 -18.99 21.13 30.17
N ASP A 11 -20.32 21.29 30.08
CA ASP A 11 -21.23 20.97 31.19
C ASP A 11 -21.12 19.47 31.56
N PRO A 12 -20.74 19.10 32.81
CA PRO A 12 -20.59 17.71 33.21
C PRO A 12 -21.85 16.87 33.04
N THR A 13 -23.03 17.50 33.18
CA THR A 13 -24.31 16.83 33.00
C THR A 13 -24.64 16.56 31.53
N LEU A 14 -24.16 17.41 30.62
CA LEU A 14 -24.24 17.19 29.16
C LEU A 14 -23.36 16.01 28.76
N LEU A 15 -22.11 15.97 29.23
CA LEU A 15 -21.22 14.84 28.97
C LEU A 15 -21.79 13.54 29.54
N ALA A 16 -22.38 13.58 30.73
CA ALA A 16 -23.05 12.42 31.31
C ALA A 16 -24.22 11.93 30.44
N ALA A 17 -25.04 12.84 29.92
CA ALA A 17 -26.13 12.51 28.99
C ALA A 17 -25.61 11.93 27.66
N PHE A 18 -24.55 12.50 27.10
CA PHE A 18 -23.88 11.98 25.91
C PHE A 18 -23.35 10.55 26.11
N TRP A 19 -22.70 10.28 27.24
CA TRP A 19 -22.19 8.93 27.53
C TRP A 19 -23.30 7.92 27.85
N ARG A 20 -24.44 8.37 28.39
CA ARG A 20 -25.66 7.54 28.47
C ARG A 20 -26.15 7.19 27.07
N TYR A 21 -26.24 8.17 26.17
CA TYR A 21 -26.62 7.95 24.78
C TYR A 21 -25.71 6.93 24.08
N GLU A 22 -24.39 7.07 24.22
CA GLU A 22 -23.45 6.14 23.60
C GLU A 22 -23.53 4.73 24.18
N ARG A 23 -23.67 4.59 25.50
CA ARG A 23 -23.88 3.27 26.10
C ARG A 23 -25.16 2.64 25.59
N ALA A 24 -26.27 3.38 25.61
CA ALA A 24 -27.56 2.90 25.14
C ALA A 24 -27.50 2.47 23.66
N LEU A 25 -26.77 3.22 22.83
CA LEU A 25 -26.54 2.86 21.43
C LEU A 25 -25.74 1.55 21.30
N MET A 26 -24.70 1.35 22.12
CA MET A 26 -23.86 0.15 22.08
C MET A 26 -24.51 -1.09 22.70
N THR A 27 -25.43 -0.91 23.65
CA THR A 27 -26.21 -2.01 24.26
C THR A 27 -27.55 -2.23 23.58
N ASN A 28 -27.86 -1.45 22.53
CA ASN A 28 -29.15 -1.45 21.85
C ASN A 28 -30.35 -1.22 22.80
N ASP A 29 -30.17 -0.34 23.77
CA ASP A 29 -31.22 0.08 24.72
C ASP A 29 -32.10 1.15 24.07
N ILE A 30 -33.17 0.71 23.42
CA ILE A 30 -34.08 1.57 22.66
C ILE A 30 -34.85 2.52 23.59
N ALA A 31 -35.21 2.07 24.80
CA ALA A 31 -35.98 2.89 25.74
C ALA A 31 -35.15 4.07 26.26
N GLU A 32 -33.88 3.84 26.61
CA GLU A 32 -32.99 4.91 27.04
C GLU A 32 -32.67 5.89 25.89
N LEU A 33 -32.52 5.38 24.66
CA LEU A 33 -32.32 6.23 23.47
C LEU A 33 -33.54 7.12 23.18
N ASP A 34 -34.75 6.62 23.44
CA ASP A 34 -36.01 7.35 23.28
C ASP A 34 -36.08 8.52 24.28
N VAL A 35 -35.82 8.24 25.57
CA VAL A 35 -35.78 9.25 26.65
C VAL A 35 -34.77 10.38 26.37
N LEU A 36 -33.67 10.08 25.67
CA LEU A 36 -32.60 11.04 25.38
C LEU A 36 -32.90 11.94 24.18
N PHE A 37 -33.97 11.70 23.42
CA PHE A 37 -34.45 12.61 22.38
C PHE A 37 -35.52 13.55 22.92
N ALA A 38 -35.50 14.81 22.47
CA ALA A 38 -36.53 15.76 22.87
C ALA A 38 -37.91 15.29 22.38
N ALA A 39 -38.91 15.42 23.26
CA ALA A 39 -40.30 15.14 22.90
C ALA A 39 -40.83 16.25 21.98
N GLY A 40 -41.75 15.89 21.09
CA GLY A 40 -42.48 16.84 20.27
C GLY A 40 -42.20 16.75 18.77
N PRO A 41 -42.90 17.58 17.98
CA PRO A 41 -42.93 17.48 16.53
C PRO A 41 -41.67 18.04 15.84
N ASP A 42 -40.88 18.86 16.53
CA ASP A 42 -39.77 19.61 15.92
C ASP A 42 -38.42 18.90 16.03
N THR A 43 -38.37 17.73 16.67
CA THR A 43 -37.13 16.95 16.84
C THR A 43 -36.74 16.30 15.51
N VAL A 44 -35.49 16.48 15.08
CA VAL A 44 -35.02 16.02 13.77
C VAL A 44 -33.91 14.98 13.91
N ARG A 45 -34.00 13.90 13.11
CA ARG A 45 -32.90 12.97 12.91
C ARG A 45 -32.70 12.73 11.41
N SER A 46 -31.48 12.86 10.92
CA SER A 46 -31.15 12.53 9.54
C SER A 46 -30.05 11.47 9.44
N GLU A 47 -30.16 10.64 8.41
CA GLU A 47 -29.17 9.65 8.03
C GLU A 47 -29.32 9.30 6.54
N GLY A 48 -28.21 9.08 5.83
CA GLY A 48 -28.23 8.52 4.47
C GLY A 48 -29.04 9.34 3.45
N GLY A 49 -29.15 10.66 3.64
CA GLY A 49 -29.92 11.56 2.76
C GLY A 49 -31.42 11.64 3.07
N SER A 50 -31.91 10.98 4.13
CA SER A 50 -33.30 11.08 4.59
C SER A 50 -33.40 11.73 5.97
N ALA A 51 -34.47 12.52 6.20
CA ALA A 51 -34.74 13.16 7.48
C ALA A 51 -36.07 12.65 8.08
N LEU A 52 -36.03 12.32 9.36
CA LEU A 52 -37.16 11.98 10.21
C LEU A 52 -37.47 13.20 11.07
N ILE A 53 -38.74 13.60 11.10
CA ILE A 53 -39.23 14.78 11.81
C ILE A 53 -40.27 14.32 12.82
N GLY A 54 -40.10 14.73 14.08
CA GLY A 54 -40.94 14.37 15.21
C GLY A 54 -40.41 13.18 16.01
N HIS A 55 -40.57 13.27 17.33
CA HIS A 55 -40.13 12.23 18.27
C HIS A 55 -40.68 10.84 17.93
N ASP A 56 -41.99 10.73 17.68
CA ASP A 56 -42.66 9.45 17.37
C ASP A 56 -42.10 8.79 16.10
N ALA A 57 -41.76 9.58 15.08
CA ALA A 57 -41.16 9.06 13.84
C ALA A 57 -39.75 8.51 14.09
N ILE A 58 -38.97 9.17 14.95
CA ILE A 58 -37.63 8.72 15.35
C ILE A 58 -37.73 7.44 16.21
N ALA A 59 -38.68 7.38 17.13
CA ALA A 59 -38.96 6.23 17.98
C ALA A 59 -39.34 5.00 17.14
N ALA A 60 -40.29 5.16 16.22
CA ALA A 60 -40.72 4.10 15.30
C ALA A 60 -39.58 3.60 14.40
N PHE A 61 -38.75 4.51 13.89
CA PHE A 61 -37.55 4.14 13.13
C PHE A 61 -36.55 3.34 13.97
N ARG A 62 -36.29 3.74 15.22
CA ARG A 62 -35.38 3.02 16.12
C ARG A 62 -35.89 1.62 16.47
N ALA A 63 -37.19 1.47 16.69
CA ALA A 63 -37.82 0.20 17.04
C ALA A 63 -37.67 -0.89 15.95
N THR A 64 -37.50 -0.47 14.69
CA THR A 64 -37.40 -1.38 13.53
C THR A 64 -35.98 -1.60 13.04
N ARG A 65 -35.01 -0.85 13.56
CA ARG A 65 -33.63 -0.85 13.06
C ARG A 65 -32.79 -1.97 13.70
N PRO A 66 -31.94 -2.67 12.94
CA PRO A 66 -30.98 -3.61 13.52
C PRO A 66 -29.96 -2.89 14.44
N PRO A 67 -29.39 -3.61 15.42
CA PRO A 67 -28.37 -3.07 16.31
C PRO A 67 -27.21 -2.43 15.54
N VAL A 68 -26.70 -1.31 16.05
CA VAL A 68 -25.53 -0.66 15.46
C VAL A 68 -24.31 -1.58 15.63
N PRO A 69 -23.52 -1.83 14.57
CA PRO A 69 -22.29 -2.61 14.71
C PRO A 69 -21.35 -2.00 15.76
N GLN A 70 -20.61 -2.85 16.48
CA GLN A 70 -19.64 -2.36 17.46
C GLN A 70 -18.67 -1.35 16.84
N ARG A 71 -18.53 -0.22 17.54
CA ARG A 71 -17.68 0.90 17.14
C ARG A 71 -16.97 1.49 18.36
N PHE A 72 -15.87 2.18 18.11
CA PHE A 72 -15.14 2.94 19.11
C PHE A 72 -15.19 4.41 18.73
N LEU A 73 -15.43 5.30 19.70
CA LEU A 73 -15.29 6.73 19.47
C LEU A 73 -13.81 7.10 19.40
N ARG A 74 -13.40 7.67 18.27
CA ARG A 74 -12.04 8.15 18.05
C ARG A 74 -11.87 9.59 18.52
N ARG A 75 -12.92 10.41 18.33
CA ARG A 75 -12.88 11.83 18.67
C ARG A 75 -14.27 12.32 19.04
N VAL A 76 -14.34 13.22 20.02
CA VAL A 76 -15.56 13.91 20.42
C VAL A 76 -15.23 15.40 20.48
N HIS A 77 -15.95 16.21 19.71
CA HIS A 77 -15.89 17.66 19.73
C HIS A 77 -17.15 18.18 20.39
N LEU A 78 -16.99 19.00 21.41
CA LEU A 78 -18.09 19.68 22.08
C LEU A 78 -17.94 21.18 21.86
N ARG A 79 -19.04 21.82 21.45
CA ARG A 79 -19.15 23.28 21.38
C ARG A 79 -20.42 23.72 22.08
N THR A 80 -20.28 24.35 23.24
CA THR A 80 -21.38 25.07 23.89
C THR A 80 -21.77 26.27 23.02
N LEU A 81 -23.06 26.44 22.76
CA LEU A 81 -23.61 27.58 22.02
C LEU A 81 -24.08 28.65 23.00
N ASP A 82 -24.80 28.21 24.04
CA ASP A 82 -25.30 29.01 25.16
C ASP A 82 -25.49 28.11 26.39
N GLU A 83 -26.09 28.65 27.46
CA GLU A 83 -26.30 27.93 28.73
C GLU A 83 -27.22 26.70 28.63
N ASN A 84 -28.07 26.65 27.59
CA ASN A 84 -29.08 25.62 27.40
C ASN A 84 -28.88 24.81 26.12
N SER A 85 -27.87 25.13 25.29
CA SER A 85 -27.66 24.51 23.99
C SER A 85 -26.19 24.19 23.72
N ALA A 86 -25.92 23.00 23.20
CA ALA A 86 -24.58 22.58 22.81
C ALA A 86 -24.59 21.63 21.62
N VAL A 87 -23.54 21.67 20.82
CA VAL A 87 -23.32 20.74 19.72
C VAL A 87 -22.23 19.75 20.10
N ILE A 88 -22.49 18.46 19.90
CA ILE A 88 -21.51 17.39 20.00
C ILE A 88 -21.33 16.75 18.62
N ILE A 89 -20.08 16.67 18.15
CA ILE A 89 -19.70 15.89 16.97
C ILE A 89 -18.82 14.74 17.44
N ALA A 90 -19.24 13.50 17.25
CA ALA A 90 -18.44 12.33 17.59
C ALA A 90 -18.11 11.50 16.34
N GLU A 91 -16.83 11.20 16.20
CA GLU A 91 -16.27 10.37 15.14
C GLU A 91 -16.02 8.96 15.69
N SER A 92 -16.37 7.94 14.91
CA SER A 92 -16.31 6.55 15.30
C SER A 92 -15.64 5.68 14.25
N VAL A 93 -15.02 4.58 14.70
CA VAL A 93 -14.39 3.57 13.86
C VAL A 93 -14.94 2.19 14.23
N ARG A 94 -15.29 1.39 13.23
CA ARG A 94 -15.79 0.01 13.36
C ARG A 94 -14.65 -0.98 13.15
N ARG A 95 -14.81 -2.22 13.63
CA ARG A 95 -13.80 -3.29 13.48
C ARG A 95 -13.47 -3.62 12.02
N ASP A 96 -14.42 -3.43 11.10
CA ASP A 96 -14.25 -3.62 9.66
C ASP A 96 -13.55 -2.44 8.95
N GLY A 97 -13.04 -1.46 9.72
CA GLY A 97 -12.40 -0.26 9.19
C GLY A 97 -13.39 0.82 8.71
N GLY A 98 -14.70 0.58 8.83
CA GLY A 98 -15.71 1.60 8.51
C GLY A 98 -15.69 2.74 9.52
N THR A 99 -15.99 3.94 9.05
CA THR A 99 -16.04 5.14 9.90
C THR A 99 -17.45 5.68 9.98
N GLY A 100 -17.75 6.40 11.05
CA GLY A 100 -19.03 7.08 11.20
C GLY A 100 -18.85 8.40 11.91
N SER A 101 -19.64 9.40 11.53
CA SER A 101 -19.75 10.68 12.21
C SER A 101 -21.18 10.85 12.69
N GLN A 102 -21.34 11.31 13.93
CA GLN A 102 -22.61 11.78 14.45
C GLN A 102 -22.49 13.22 14.92
N THR A 103 -23.43 14.06 14.50
CA THR A 103 -23.57 15.44 14.96
C THR A 103 -24.89 15.54 15.70
N GLN A 104 -24.86 16.05 16.93
CA GLN A 104 -26.03 16.19 17.79
C GLN A 104 -26.11 17.61 18.34
N LEU A 105 -27.26 18.25 18.20
CA LEU A 105 -27.64 19.42 18.98
C LEU A 105 -28.36 18.91 20.23
N TRP A 106 -27.82 19.27 21.38
CA TRP A 106 -28.36 18.99 22.70
C TRP A 106 -28.94 20.27 23.28
N GLN A 107 -30.16 20.20 23.80
CA GLN A 107 -30.83 21.33 24.44
C GLN A 107 -31.51 20.92 25.75
N ARG A 108 -31.60 21.88 26.67
CA ARG A 108 -32.47 21.80 27.85
C ARG A 108 -33.78 22.51 27.56
N ALA A 109 -34.89 21.95 28.05
CA ALA A 109 -36.13 22.70 28.14
C ALA A 109 -36.06 23.67 29.33
N ASP A 110 -36.65 24.86 29.22
CA ASP A 110 -36.61 25.90 30.28
C ASP A 110 -37.08 25.40 31.66
N THR A 111 -37.84 24.30 31.71
CA THR A 111 -38.38 23.69 32.94
C THR A 111 -37.63 22.44 33.41
N SER A 112 -36.61 21.96 32.68
CA SER A 112 -35.89 20.71 32.95
C SER A 112 -34.37 20.93 32.98
N SER A 113 -33.69 20.39 33.99
CA SER A 113 -32.22 20.36 34.01
C SER A 113 -31.62 19.29 33.09
N ALA A 114 -32.46 18.43 32.49
CA ALA A 114 -32.01 17.32 31.66
C ALA A 114 -31.76 17.75 30.21
N TRP A 115 -30.63 17.29 29.67
CA TRP A 115 -30.26 17.47 28.27
C TRP A 115 -30.96 16.44 27.38
N ALA A 116 -31.52 16.91 26.26
CA ALA A 116 -32.11 16.05 25.25
C ALA A 116 -31.60 16.43 23.85
N VAL A 117 -31.51 15.43 22.96
CA VAL A 117 -31.12 15.63 21.56
C VAL A 117 -32.32 16.20 20.80
N THR A 118 -32.18 17.39 20.24
CA THR A 118 -33.21 18.03 19.40
C THR A 118 -32.92 17.87 17.91
N VAL A 119 -31.64 17.79 17.53
CA VAL A 119 -31.21 17.49 16.16
C VAL A 119 -30.11 16.44 16.18
N ALA A 120 -30.21 15.43 15.33
CA ALA A 120 -29.15 14.45 15.09
C ALA A 120 -28.90 14.24 13.60
N HIS A 121 -27.64 14.22 13.19
CA HIS A 121 -27.22 13.77 11.87
C HIS A 121 -26.24 12.62 12.02
N VAL A 122 -26.43 11.54 11.27
CA VAL A 122 -25.53 10.39 11.25
C VAL A 122 -25.06 10.15 9.82
N SER A 123 -23.74 10.09 9.66
CA SER A 123 -23.07 9.71 8.42
C SER A 123 -22.23 8.46 8.67
N ILE A 124 -22.36 7.46 7.81
CA ILE A 124 -21.61 6.21 7.89
C ILE A 124 -20.86 6.02 6.58
N VAL A 125 -19.55 5.83 6.67
CA VAL A 125 -18.72 5.38 5.56
C VAL A 125 -18.47 3.89 5.78
N PRO A 126 -18.87 3.01 4.85
CA PRO A 126 -18.55 1.60 4.93
C PRO A 126 -17.04 1.39 5.12
N GLY A 127 -16.68 0.31 5.82
CA GLY A 127 -15.29 -0.16 5.79
C GLY A 127 -14.91 -0.58 4.38
N VAL A 128 -13.65 -0.97 4.18
CA VAL A 128 -13.32 -1.72 2.95
C VAL A 128 -14.24 -2.95 2.94
N GLN A 129 -15.24 -2.95 2.06
CA GLN A 129 -16.20 -4.04 1.99
C GLN A 129 -15.53 -5.17 1.23
N PHE A 130 -15.01 -6.13 1.99
CA PHE A 130 -14.50 -7.37 1.44
C PHE A 130 -15.68 -8.20 0.98
N SER A 131 -15.87 -8.24 -0.34
CA SER A 131 -16.90 -9.03 -0.99
C SER A 131 -16.73 -10.51 -0.61
N THR A 132 -17.81 -11.11 -0.08
CA THR A 132 -17.95 -12.56 0.05
C THR A 132 -18.58 -13.19 -1.21
N HIS A 133 -18.71 -12.42 -2.30
CA HIS A 133 -19.23 -12.94 -3.55
C HIS A 133 -18.30 -14.03 -4.09
N LEU A 134 -18.89 -15.13 -4.53
CA LEU A 134 -18.22 -16.11 -5.36
C LEU A 134 -17.71 -15.37 -6.59
N LEU A 135 -16.40 -15.42 -6.81
CA LEU A 135 -15.79 -14.83 -8.00
C LEU A 135 -16.37 -15.49 -9.25
N THR A 136 -16.62 -14.68 -10.26
CA THR A 136 -16.90 -15.19 -11.61
C THR A 136 -15.64 -15.88 -12.16
N GLY A 137 -15.82 -16.78 -13.12
CA GLY A 137 -14.67 -17.43 -13.78
C GLY A 137 -13.73 -16.45 -14.48
N GLU A 138 -14.22 -15.27 -14.86
CA GLU A 138 -13.41 -14.19 -15.43
C GLU A 138 -12.55 -13.51 -14.36
N GLU A 139 -13.13 -13.15 -13.22
CA GLU A 139 -12.37 -12.59 -12.09
C GLU A 139 -11.33 -13.58 -11.56
N GLU A 140 -11.67 -14.88 -11.52
CA GLU A 140 -10.71 -15.94 -11.18
C GLU A 140 -9.50 -15.96 -12.11
N ARG A 141 -9.71 -15.89 -13.43
CA ARG A 141 -8.63 -15.83 -14.43
C ARG A 141 -7.83 -14.54 -14.38
N ALA A 142 -8.47 -13.43 -14.00
CA ALA A 142 -7.80 -12.14 -13.84
C ALA A 142 -6.93 -12.07 -12.58
N ILE A 143 -7.22 -12.90 -11.57
CA ILE A 143 -6.42 -12.98 -10.33
C ILE A 143 -5.34 -14.06 -10.45
N TRP A 144 -5.70 -15.27 -10.86
CA TRP A 144 -4.84 -16.45 -10.81
C TRP A 144 -4.38 -16.87 -12.21
N ALA A 145 -3.09 -17.17 -12.36
CA ALA A 145 -2.52 -17.70 -13.59
C ALA A 145 -2.92 -19.17 -13.83
N THR A 146 -3.25 -19.91 -12.76
CA THR A 146 -3.67 -21.31 -12.80
C THR A 146 -4.99 -21.52 -12.04
N PRO A 147 -6.11 -20.92 -12.48
CA PRO A 147 -7.36 -20.92 -11.71
C PRO A 147 -7.99 -22.32 -11.59
N GLU A 148 -7.82 -23.18 -12.58
CA GLU A 148 -8.19 -24.61 -12.52
C GLU A 148 -7.39 -25.42 -11.49
N LYS A 149 -6.22 -24.93 -11.06
CA LYS A 149 -5.38 -25.56 -10.02
C LYS A 149 -5.52 -24.88 -8.66
N ARG A 150 -6.69 -24.31 -8.31
CA ARG A 150 -6.95 -23.62 -7.02
C ARG A 150 -6.94 -24.55 -5.81
N ARG A 151 -5.80 -25.16 -5.58
CA ARG A 151 -5.31 -25.84 -4.39
C ARG A 151 -3.98 -25.15 -4.07
N PRO A 152 -3.52 -25.16 -2.81
CA PRO A 152 -2.19 -24.66 -2.51
C PRO A 152 -1.18 -25.35 -3.44
N LEU A 153 -0.42 -24.57 -4.21
CA LEU A 153 0.70 -25.10 -4.99
C LEU A 153 1.70 -25.80 -4.07
N ILE A 154 1.83 -25.27 -2.86
CA ILE A 154 2.64 -25.83 -1.78
C ILE A 154 1.82 -25.69 -0.50
N GLU A 155 1.35 -26.83 0.02
CA GLU A 155 0.66 -26.90 1.30
C GLU A 155 1.63 -26.57 2.45
N SER A 156 1.11 -25.94 3.50
CA SER A 156 1.85 -25.87 4.76
C SER A 156 2.12 -27.29 5.28
N GLN A 157 3.38 -27.59 5.62
CA GLN A 157 3.74 -28.89 6.19
C GLN A 157 2.93 -29.12 7.48
N PRO A 158 2.14 -30.20 7.61
CA PRO A 158 1.47 -30.52 8.85
C PRO A 158 2.52 -30.75 9.93
N TYR A 159 2.39 -30.05 11.06
CA TYR A 159 3.32 -30.17 12.16
C TYR A 159 3.42 -31.62 12.64
N ALA A 160 4.64 -32.16 12.70
CA ALA A 160 4.91 -33.31 13.54
C ALA A 160 4.53 -32.94 14.99
N SER A 161 3.63 -33.71 15.60
CA SER A 161 3.17 -33.41 16.97
C SER A 161 4.38 -33.33 17.91
N GLY A 162 4.61 -32.15 18.50
CA GLY A 162 5.71 -31.92 19.44
C GLY A 162 6.80 -30.93 19.00
N SER A 163 6.74 -30.37 17.79
CA SER A 163 7.67 -29.29 17.40
C SER A 163 7.39 -28.00 18.17
N LYS A 164 8.40 -27.48 18.90
CA LYS A 164 8.32 -26.26 19.72
C LYS A 164 8.49 -24.95 18.92
N HIS A 165 8.73 -25.03 17.61
CA HIS A 165 8.96 -23.85 16.77
C HIS A 165 7.95 -23.80 15.62
N VAL A 166 6.96 -22.93 15.78
CA VAL A 166 6.03 -22.51 14.72
C VAL A 166 6.76 -21.44 13.90
N GLY A 167 6.97 -21.67 12.60
CA GLY A 167 7.56 -20.66 11.71
C GLY A 167 6.74 -19.35 11.74
N ALA A 168 7.39 -18.20 11.59
CA ALA A 168 6.75 -16.89 11.74
C ALA A 168 5.60 -16.63 10.74
N LEU A 169 5.53 -17.39 9.65
CA LEU A 169 4.47 -17.34 8.64
C LEU A 169 3.58 -18.58 8.62
N ALA A 170 3.58 -19.38 9.68
CA ALA A 170 2.71 -20.55 9.79
C ALA A 170 1.24 -20.19 9.57
N GLY A 171 0.60 -20.90 8.63
CA GLY A 171 -0.81 -20.68 8.27
C GLY A 171 -1.07 -19.40 7.47
N ILE A 172 -0.03 -18.65 7.10
CA ILE A 172 -0.15 -17.48 6.22
C ILE A 172 -0.18 -17.96 4.78
N ARG A 173 -1.22 -17.56 4.05
CA ARG A 173 -1.40 -17.86 2.62
C ARG A 173 -0.77 -16.77 1.75
N VAL A 174 0.00 -17.18 0.76
CA VAL A 174 0.75 -16.28 -0.12
C VAL A 174 0.26 -16.38 -1.56
N ALA A 175 -0.14 -15.23 -2.13
CA ALA A 175 -0.30 -15.07 -3.56
C ALA A 175 1.04 -14.61 -4.17
N VAL A 176 1.57 -15.39 -5.12
CA VAL A 176 2.88 -15.11 -5.73
C VAL A 176 2.66 -14.55 -7.12
N LYS A 177 3.21 -13.37 -7.42
CA LYS A 177 3.17 -12.80 -8.76
C LYS A 177 3.79 -13.78 -9.78
N ASP A 178 3.18 -13.89 -10.96
CA ASP A 178 3.62 -14.78 -12.04
C ASP A 178 4.87 -14.28 -12.79
N LEU A 179 5.94 -14.05 -12.03
CA LEU A 179 7.30 -13.74 -12.46
C LEU A 179 8.34 -14.54 -11.67
N PHE A 180 7.93 -15.18 -10.57
CA PHE A 180 8.81 -15.94 -9.69
C PHE A 180 8.76 -17.42 -10.07
N ALA A 181 9.93 -18.02 -10.25
CA ALA A 181 10.04 -19.45 -10.47
C ALA A 181 9.49 -20.23 -9.27
N ILE A 182 8.67 -21.24 -9.56
CA ILE A 182 8.22 -22.26 -8.64
C ILE A 182 8.43 -23.60 -9.34
N ALA A 183 9.15 -24.51 -8.70
CA ALA A 183 9.47 -25.80 -9.30
C ALA A 183 8.18 -26.54 -9.74
N GLY A 184 8.14 -26.95 -11.01
CA GLY A 184 7.00 -27.63 -11.63
C GLY A 184 5.96 -26.72 -12.29
N GLU A 185 6.04 -25.40 -12.12
CA GLU A 185 5.13 -24.42 -12.73
C GLU A 185 5.81 -23.62 -13.85
N VAL A 186 5.01 -23.15 -14.81
CA VAL A 186 5.48 -22.32 -15.94
C VAL A 186 5.25 -20.85 -15.59
N ILE A 187 6.25 -20.01 -15.77
CA ILE A 187 6.10 -18.55 -15.63
C ILE A 187 5.42 -17.99 -16.88
N GLY A 188 4.27 -17.36 -16.70
CA GLY A 188 3.52 -16.74 -17.80
C GLY A 188 3.78 -15.26 -18.00
N ALA A 189 4.28 -14.54 -16.99
CA ALA A 189 4.53 -13.09 -17.05
C ALA A 189 3.34 -12.28 -17.59
N GLY A 190 2.11 -12.74 -17.33
CA GLY A 190 0.90 -12.10 -17.82
C GLY A 190 0.74 -12.12 -19.35
N ASN A 191 1.41 -13.03 -20.07
CA ASN A 191 1.28 -13.19 -21.51
C ASN A 191 1.22 -14.69 -21.93
N PRO A 192 0.17 -15.15 -22.61
CA PRO A 192 0.03 -16.56 -22.99
C PRO A 192 1.08 -17.02 -24.01
N SER A 193 1.49 -16.16 -24.93
CA SER A 193 2.55 -16.48 -25.92
C SER A 193 3.91 -16.60 -25.23
N PHE A 194 4.19 -15.76 -24.24
CA PHE A 194 5.39 -15.87 -23.41
C PHE A 194 5.42 -17.19 -22.66
N ALA A 195 4.32 -17.55 -21.99
CA ALA A 195 4.15 -18.84 -21.33
C ALA A 195 4.41 -20.03 -22.28
N ALA A 196 3.93 -19.94 -23.53
CA ALA A 196 4.10 -20.99 -24.53
C ALA A 196 5.56 -21.20 -24.97
N THR A 197 6.44 -20.20 -24.80
CA THR A 197 7.88 -20.33 -25.05
C THR A 197 8.65 -20.96 -23.87
N ARG A 198 8.00 -21.08 -22.71
CA ARG A 198 8.62 -21.45 -21.44
C ARG A 198 8.37 -22.92 -21.11
N ARG A 199 9.26 -23.50 -20.31
CA ARG A 199 9.11 -24.83 -19.73
C ARG A 199 8.82 -24.70 -18.24
N PRO A 200 8.23 -25.73 -17.59
CA PRO A 200 8.13 -25.74 -16.14
C PRO A 200 9.50 -25.53 -15.49
N GLU A 201 9.54 -24.67 -14.50
CA GLU A 201 10.77 -24.34 -13.78
C GLU A 201 11.26 -25.54 -12.98
N THR A 202 12.57 -25.73 -12.89
CA THR A 202 13.17 -26.86 -12.16
C THR A 202 13.51 -26.52 -10.71
N VAL A 203 13.53 -25.22 -10.38
CA VAL A 203 13.88 -24.71 -9.06
C VAL A 203 12.91 -23.62 -8.64
N THR A 204 12.63 -23.56 -7.34
CA THR A 204 11.85 -22.47 -6.74
C THR A 204 12.76 -21.28 -6.46
N SER A 205 12.31 -20.07 -6.81
CA SER A 205 13.02 -18.82 -6.59
C SER A 205 13.37 -18.61 -5.11
N ALA A 206 14.48 -17.91 -4.85
CA ALA A 206 14.99 -17.71 -3.49
C ALA A 206 13.97 -16.99 -2.58
N ALA A 207 13.26 -16.01 -3.12
CA ALA A 207 12.21 -15.27 -2.40
C ALA A 207 11.03 -16.17 -2.00
N VAL A 208 10.51 -16.99 -2.93
CA VAL A 208 9.42 -17.92 -2.64
C VAL A 208 9.88 -18.99 -1.64
N GLN A 209 11.09 -19.53 -1.82
CA GLN A 209 11.67 -20.52 -0.91
C GLN A 209 11.82 -19.99 0.52
N ALA A 210 12.17 -18.71 0.70
CA ALA A 210 12.28 -18.10 2.01
C ALA A 210 10.93 -18.03 2.75
N LEU A 211 9.85 -17.71 2.02
CA LEU A 211 8.50 -17.70 2.58
C LEU A 211 8.04 -19.12 2.97
N ILE A 212 8.31 -20.12 2.12
CA ILE A 212 8.03 -21.54 2.42
C ILE A 212 8.81 -21.98 3.67
N THR A 213 10.11 -21.67 3.74
CA THR A 213 10.95 -22.00 4.90
C THR A 213 10.46 -21.32 6.19
N ALA A 214 9.87 -20.13 6.08
CA ALA A 214 9.23 -19.44 7.20
C ALA A 214 7.85 -20.02 7.60
N GLY A 215 7.36 -21.03 6.88
CA GLY A 215 6.12 -21.78 7.19
C GLY A 215 4.89 -21.34 6.40
N ALA A 216 5.05 -20.49 5.38
CA ALA A 216 3.93 -19.99 4.59
C ALA A 216 3.40 -21.04 3.60
N GLU A 217 2.11 -20.95 3.30
CA GLU A 217 1.44 -21.72 2.25
C GLU A 217 1.43 -20.91 0.95
N ILE A 218 1.81 -21.52 -0.19
CA ILE A 218 1.74 -20.86 -1.49
C ILE A 218 0.40 -21.17 -2.13
N THR A 219 -0.52 -20.19 -2.13
CA THR A 219 -1.88 -20.35 -2.65
C THR A 219 -1.91 -20.50 -4.16
N GLY A 220 -1.02 -19.82 -4.88
CA GLY A 220 -1.01 -19.86 -6.33
C GLY A 220 -0.07 -18.83 -6.96
N LEU A 221 0.22 -19.05 -8.25
CA LEU A 221 0.73 -18.01 -9.15
C LEU A 221 -0.43 -17.10 -9.57
N ALA A 222 -0.24 -15.80 -9.41
CA ALA A 222 -1.24 -14.78 -9.65
C ALA A 222 -0.79 -13.82 -10.75
N GLN A 223 -1.76 -13.37 -11.54
CA GLN A 223 -1.55 -12.57 -12.73
C GLN A 223 -0.81 -11.26 -12.44
N THR A 224 -0.10 -10.81 -13.47
CA THR A 224 0.61 -9.53 -13.50
C THR A 224 0.16 -8.73 -14.72
N ASP A 225 0.43 -7.43 -14.71
CA ASP A 225 0.48 -6.68 -15.98
C ASP A 225 1.51 -7.37 -16.88
N GLU A 226 1.22 -7.40 -18.18
CA GLU A 226 2.01 -8.06 -19.20
C GLU A 226 3.50 -7.66 -19.13
N LEU A 227 4.37 -8.67 -19.00
CA LEU A 227 5.82 -8.56 -18.83
C LEU A 227 6.25 -7.58 -17.73
N ALA A 228 5.39 -7.39 -16.73
CA ALA A 228 5.53 -6.39 -15.67
C ALA A 228 5.62 -4.93 -16.15
N PHE A 229 5.49 -4.64 -17.47
CA PHE A 229 5.85 -3.35 -18.06
C PHE A 229 4.72 -2.32 -18.01
N SER A 230 4.00 -2.28 -16.90
CA SER A 230 2.93 -1.33 -16.61
C SER A 230 2.70 -1.20 -15.10
N ILE A 231 1.86 -0.24 -14.70
CA ILE A 231 1.42 -0.06 -13.31
C ILE A 231 -0.10 0.09 -13.19
N ALA A 232 -0.84 -0.26 -14.24
CA ALA A 232 -2.28 -0.02 -14.32
C ALA A 232 -3.08 -1.14 -13.64
N GLY A 233 -2.58 -2.37 -13.65
CA GLY A 233 -3.36 -3.51 -13.17
C GLY A 233 -4.30 -4.09 -14.23
N THR A 234 -4.12 -3.74 -15.49
CA THR A 234 -4.95 -4.19 -16.61
C THR A 234 -4.16 -5.16 -17.49
N ASN A 235 -4.80 -6.22 -17.96
CA ASN A 235 -4.18 -7.18 -18.87
C ASN A 235 -5.17 -7.54 -20.00
N LEU A 236 -4.74 -7.42 -21.27
CA LEU A 236 -5.57 -7.71 -22.44
C LEU A 236 -6.02 -9.18 -22.49
N HIS A 237 -5.15 -10.10 -22.07
CA HIS A 237 -5.35 -11.53 -22.20
C HIS A 237 -6.21 -12.10 -21.08
N PHE A 238 -6.04 -11.56 -19.86
CA PHE A 238 -6.64 -12.12 -18.64
C PHE A 238 -7.67 -11.22 -17.98
N GLY A 239 -7.82 -9.97 -18.43
CA GLY A 239 -8.74 -8.99 -17.86
C GLY A 239 -8.11 -8.17 -16.73
N THR A 240 -8.95 -7.42 -16.03
CA THR A 240 -8.56 -6.61 -14.87
C THR A 240 -9.07 -7.29 -13.60
N PRO A 241 -8.21 -7.63 -12.63
CA PRO A 241 -8.66 -8.24 -11.39
C PRO A 241 -9.56 -7.27 -10.60
N PRO A 242 -10.53 -7.79 -9.84
CA PRO A 242 -11.44 -6.96 -9.06
C PRO A 242 -10.71 -6.19 -7.95
N ASN A 243 -11.13 -4.95 -7.71
CA ASN A 243 -10.66 -4.12 -6.60
C ASN A 243 -11.79 -3.95 -5.56
N PRO A 244 -11.85 -4.76 -4.48
CA PRO A 244 -12.93 -4.67 -3.50
C PRO A 244 -12.88 -3.38 -2.67
N ALA A 245 -11.71 -2.72 -2.60
CA ALA A 245 -11.58 -1.44 -1.90
C ALA A 245 -12.06 -0.25 -2.75
N ALA A 246 -12.11 -0.41 -4.07
CA ALA A 246 -12.62 0.57 -5.02
C ALA A 246 -13.36 -0.13 -6.17
N PRO A 247 -14.60 -0.63 -5.94
CA PRO A 247 -15.37 -1.30 -6.98
C PRO A 247 -15.49 -0.44 -8.25
N GLY A 248 -15.32 -1.07 -9.43
CA GLY A 248 -15.32 -0.38 -10.72
C GLY A 248 -14.03 0.37 -11.06
N HIS A 249 -12.99 0.31 -10.22
CA HIS A 249 -11.70 0.95 -10.46
C HIS A 249 -10.58 -0.08 -10.60
N ILE A 250 -9.51 0.30 -11.30
CA ILE A 250 -8.35 -0.58 -11.50
C ILE A 250 -7.64 -0.87 -10.17
N THR A 251 -7.00 -2.04 -10.06
CA THR A 251 -6.22 -2.40 -8.86
C THR A 251 -4.90 -1.66 -8.77
N GLY A 252 -4.42 -1.09 -9.89
CA GLY A 252 -3.00 -0.78 -10.03
C GLY A 252 -2.18 -2.06 -10.25
N GLY A 253 -0.93 -1.88 -10.65
CA GLY A 253 -0.07 -2.98 -11.04
C GLY A 253 1.41 -2.61 -10.95
N SER A 254 2.32 -3.46 -11.40
CA SER A 254 2.05 -4.74 -12.08
C SER A 254 1.76 -5.92 -11.16
N THR A 255 1.86 -5.78 -9.83
CA THR A 255 1.49 -6.83 -8.86
C THR A 255 -0.03 -6.82 -8.59
N SER A 256 -0.82 -6.93 -9.66
CA SER A 256 -2.27 -6.71 -9.66
C SER A 256 -3.07 -7.90 -9.11
N GLY A 257 -2.84 -9.10 -9.66
CA GLY A 257 -3.47 -10.34 -9.19
C GLY A 257 -3.21 -10.61 -7.71
N PRO A 258 -1.93 -10.61 -7.23
CA PRO A 258 -1.64 -10.80 -5.81
C PRO A 258 -2.28 -9.75 -4.91
N ALA A 259 -2.29 -8.47 -5.31
CA ALA A 259 -2.91 -7.41 -4.53
C ALA A 259 -4.43 -7.61 -4.44
N SER A 260 -5.10 -7.98 -5.55
CA SER A 260 -6.52 -8.34 -5.54
C SER A 260 -6.81 -9.55 -4.66
N ALA A 261 -6.00 -10.61 -4.74
CA ALA A 261 -6.14 -11.80 -3.90
C ALA A 261 -6.06 -11.47 -2.41
N VAL A 262 -5.10 -10.63 -2.00
CA VAL A 262 -5.01 -10.14 -0.63
C VAL A 262 -6.16 -9.21 -0.31
N ALA A 263 -6.54 -8.29 -1.18
CA ALA A 263 -7.66 -7.39 -0.94
C ALA A 263 -8.97 -8.17 -0.76
N LEU A 264 -9.18 -9.30 -1.45
CA LEU A 264 -10.37 -10.15 -1.33
C LEU A 264 -10.32 -11.16 -0.17
N GLY A 265 -9.20 -11.27 0.55
CA GLY A 265 -9.03 -12.27 1.61
C GLY A 265 -8.75 -13.70 1.11
N LEU A 266 -8.43 -13.86 -0.18
CA LEU A 266 -8.06 -15.14 -0.80
C LEU A 266 -6.62 -15.54 -0.44
N ALA A 267 -5.78 -14.55 -0.15
CA ALA A 267 -4.46 -14.70 0.44
C ALA A 267 -4.28 -13.68 1.58
N ASP A 268 -3.22 -13.85 2.36
CA ASP A 268 -2.91 -13.00 3.51
C ASP A 268 -1.67 -12.12 3.26
N LEU A 269 -0.77 -12.59 2.41
CA LEU A 269 0.43 -11.90 1.94
C LEU A 269 0.51 -12.01 0.41
N ALA A 270 0.91 -10.92 -0.24
CA ALA A 270 1.25 -10.92 -1.66
C ALA A 270 2.77 -10.79 -1.80
N LEU A 271 3.37 -11.63 -2.64
CA LEU A 271 4.75 -11.48 -3.10
C LEU A 271 4.75 -10.90 -4.51
N GLY A 272 5.53 -9.86 -4.75
CA GLY A 272 5.61 -9.22 -6.05
C GLY A 272 6.94 -8.52 -6.31
N THR A 273 6.95 -7.73 -7.39
CA THR A 273 8.09 -6.91 -7.77
C THR A 273 7.69 -5.45 -7.85
N ASP A 274 8.63 -4.55 -7.60
CA ASP A 274 8.53 -3.11 -7.80
C ASP A 274 9.72 -2.65 -8.65
N THR A 275 9.45 -2.29 -9.91
CA THR A 275 10.45 -1.64 -10.79
C THR A 275 10.21 -0.15 -10.84
N ALA A 276 8.94 0.26 -10.91
CA ALA A 276 8.53 1.65 -11.05
C ALA A 276 7.33 2.01 -10.16
N GLY A 277 7.04 1.23 -9.13
CA GLY A 277 5.84 1.37 -8.30
C GLY A 277 5.00 0.11 -8.18
N SER A 278 5.44 -1.01 -8.75
CA SER A 278 4.59 -2.20 -8.93
C SER A 278 4.17 -2.94 -7.66
N ILE A 279 4.68 -2.56 -6.48
CA ILE A 279 4.13 -2.93 -5.16
C ILE A 279 3.33 -1.76 -4.57
N ARG A 280 3.86 -0.55 -4.69
CA ARG A 280 3.33 0.65 -4.04
C ARG A 280 2.00 1.11 -4.63
N VAL A 281 1.88 1.15 -5.96
CA VAL A 281 0.66 1.54 -6.67
C VAL A 281 -0.51 0.63 -6.32
N PRO A 282 -0.40 -0.72 -6.46
CA PRO A 282 -1.49 -1.58 -6.03
C PRO A 282 -1.75 -1.50 -4.52
N GLY A 283 -0.72 -1.29 -3.68
CA GLY A 283 -0.92 -1.03 -2.25
C GLY A 283 -1.82 0.18 -1.98
N SER A 284 -1.59 1.29 -2.69
CA SER A 284 -2.41 2.51 -2.62
C SER A 284 -3.85 2.24 -3.04
N TYR A 285 -4.03 1.69 -4.25
CA TYR A 285 -5.34 1.55 -4.89
C TYR A 285 -6.22 0.45 -4.29
N THR A 286 -5.62 -0.58 -3.67
CA THR A 286 -6.37 -1.68 -3.02
C THR A 286 -6.45 -1.53 -1.50
N GLY A 287 -5.89 -0.46 -0.93
CA GLY A 287 -5.94 -0.20 0.51
C GLY A 287 -5.08 -1.16 1.33
N LEU A 288 -3.92 -1.58 0.81
CA LEU A 288 -2.99 -2.50 1.45
C LEU A 288 -1.71 -1.77 1.86
N PHE A 289 -1.04 -2.27 2.91
CA PHE A 289 0.34 -1.91 3.14
C PHE A 289 1.21 -2.55 2.06
N GLY A 290 2.21 -1.82 1.56
CA GLY A 290 3.13 -2.33 0.54
C GLY A 290 4.57 -1.92 0.82
N LEU A 291 5.47 -2.90 0.96
CA LEU A 291 6.90 -2.64 1.13
C LEU A 291 7.64 -2.96 -0.17
N ARG A 292 8.23 -1.94 -0.79
CA ARG A 292 9.36 -2.09 -1.72
C ARG A 292 10.64 -2.12 -0.86
N THR A 293 11.41 -3.21 -0.93
CA THR A 293 12.64 -3.29 -0.14
C THR A 293 13.74 -2.38 -0.68
N THR A 294 14.84 -2.26 0.05
CA THR A 294 16.10 -1.75 -0.48
C THR A 294 16.49 -2.60 -1.69
N HIS A 295 16.96 -1.96 -2.77
CA HIS A 295 17.41 -2.66 -3.96
C HIS A 295 18.55 -3.63 -3.60
N ASN A 296 18.49 -4.86 -4.15
CA ASN A 296 19.39 -5.98 -3.85
C ASN A 296 19.38 -6.52 -2.39
N ALA A 297 18.53 -6.02 -1.49
CA ALA A 297 18.41 -6.58 -0.13
C ALA A 297 17.67 -7.92 -0.08
N VAL A 298 16.98 -8.29 -1.15
CA VAL A 298 16.32 -9.59 -1.35
C VAL A 298 16.85 -10.21 -2.63
N SER A 299 17.14 -11.52 -2.61
CA SER A 299 17.61 -12.23 -3.78
C SER A 299 16.56 -12.24 -4.89
N ARG A 300 17.02 -11.97 -6.13
CA ARG A 300 16.21 -12.02 -7.36
C ARG A 300 16.46 -13.31 -8.16
N ALA A 301 17.15 -14.29 -7.58
CA ALA A 301 17.40 -15.56 -8.24
C ALA A 301 16.07 -16.29 -8.57
N GLY A 302 15.89 -16.64 -9.84
CA GLY A 302 14.66 -17.24 -10.34
C GLY A 302 13.52 -16.25 -10.58
N LEU A 303 13.83 -14.96 -10.81
CA LEU A 303 12.86 -13.93 -11.18
C LEU A 303 13.00 -13.58 -12.66
N VAL A 304 11.87 -13.43 -13.36
CA VAL A 304 11.83 -12.76 -14.67
C VAL A 304 11.92 -11.24 -14.47
N GLY A 305 13.00 -10.64 -15.01
CA GLY A 305 13.29 -9.23 -14.88
C GLY A 305 12.45 -8.34 -15.80
N LEU A 306 12.48 -7.04 -15.53
CA LEU A 306 12.03 -5.98 -16.44
C LEU A 306 13.15 -4.95 -16.62
N ALA A 307 13.73 -4.48 -15.53
CA ALA A 307 14.87 -3.57 -15.56
C ALA A 307 15.74 -3.88 -14.35
N PRO A 308 16.74 -4.78 -14.47
CA PRO A 308 17.47 -5.32 -13.33
C PRO A 308 18.13 -4.27 -12.43
N SER A 309 18.45 -3.08 -12.95
CA SER A 309 18.98 -1.96 -12.16
C SER A 309 17.96 -1.36 -11.19
N PHE A 310 16.67 -1.64 -11.37
CA PHE A 310 15.57 -1.10 -10.56
C PHE A 310 14.68 -2.17 -9.91
N ASP A 311 14.66 -3.38 -10.47
CA ASP A 311 13.81 -4.47 -10.01
C ASP A 311 14.09 -4.82 -8.56
N THR A 312 13.04 -4.82 -7.76
CA THR A 312 13.09 -5.09 -6.32
C THR A 312 11.96 -6.03 -5.95
N VAL A 313 12.23 -7.00 -5.08
CA VAL A 313 11.19 -7.88 -4.52
C VAL A 313 10.49 -7.14 -3.39
N GLY A 314 9.16 -7.25 -3.30
CA GLY A 314 8.41 -6.62 -2.24
C GLY A 314 7.16 -7.39 -1.87
N VAL A 315 6.48 -6.92 -0.83
CA VAL A 315 5.30 -7.58 -0.27
C VAL A 315 4.15 -6.62 -0.05
N LEU A 316 2.92 -7.14 -0.14
CA LEU A 316 1.71 -6.44 0.32
C LEU A 316 0.94 -7.26 1.35
N ALA A 317 0.32 -6.59 2.32
CA ALA A 317 -0.56 -7.24 3.31
C ALA A 317 -1.62 -6.27 3.84
N ARG A 318 -2.71 -6.82 4.38
CA ARG A 318 -3.73 -6.07 5.13
C ARG A 318 -3.25 -5.67 6.54
N ASP A 319 -2.35 -6.47 7.12
CA ASP A 319 -1.88 -6.34 8.50
C ASP A 319 -0.36 -6.11 8.53
N LEU A 320 0.08 -5.08 9.26
CA LEU A 320 1.49 -4.72 9.38
C LEU A 320 2.35 -5.83 9.99
N ARG A 321 1.81 -6.71 10.84
CA ARG A 321 2.56 -7.84 11.42
C ARG A 321 2.83 -8.90 10.38
N ILE A 322 1.86 -9.19 9.51
CA ILE A 322 2.05 -10.11 8.37
C ILE A 322 3.05 -9.51 7.37
N LEU A 323 2.92 -8.22 7.06
CA LEU A 323 3.90 -7.50 6.24
C LEU A 323 5.32 -7.59 6.83
N HIS A 324 5.45 -7.34 8.14
CA HIS A 324 6.72 -7.41 8.86
C HIS A 324 7.33 -8.82 8.80
N ALA A 325 6.54 -9.85 9.09
CA ALA A 325 7.02 -11.23 9.05
C ALA A 325 7.46 -11.65 7.63
N GLY A 326 6.71 -11.24 6.59
CA GLY A 326 7.09 -11.44 5.19
C GLY A 326 8.39 -10.72 4.84
N ALA A 327 8.53 -9.45 5.24
CA ALA A 327 9.75 -8.66 5.01
C ALA A 327 10.98 -9.29 5.68
N VAL A 328 10.86 -9.72 6.94
CA VAL A 328 11.96 -10.41 7.66
C VAL A 328 12.39 -11.68 6.94
N ALA A 329 11.43 -12.51 6.50
CA ALA A 329 11.75 -13.74 5.78
C ALA A 329 12.50 -13.46 4.46
N LEU A 330 12.09 -12.44 3.71
CA LEU A 330 12.71 -12.08 2.43
C LEU A 330 14.10 -11.45 2.58
N LEU A 331 14.28 -10.54 3.54
CA LEU A 331 15.56 -9.86 3.77
C LEU A 331 16.68 -10.82 4.18
N ALA A 332 16.34 -12.00 4.69
CA ALA A 332 17.30 -13.06 5.00
C ALA A 332 17.93 -13.71 3.75
N THR A 333 17.42 -13.43 2.54
CA THR A 333 17.90 -14.03 1.28
C THR A 333 18.97 -13.22 0.56
N GLY A 334 19.08 -11.92 0.85
CA GLY A 334 19.99 -11.02 0.16
C GLY A 334 21.22 -10.67 1.00
N THR A 335 22.05 -9.79 0.47
CA THR A 335 23.18 -9.22 1.20
C THR A 335 22.68 -8.09 2.10
N PRO A 336 23.07 -8.04 3.38
CA PRO A 336 22.73 -6.91 4.24
C PRO A 336 23.18 -5.59 3.60
N ALA A 337 22.25 -4.67 3.38
CA ALA A 337 22.57 -3.36 2.85
C ALA A 337 23.10 -2.46 3.99
N SER A 338 24.34 -1.99 3.87
CA SER A 338 24.88 -0.96 4.78
C SER A 338 24.54 0.44 4.27
N PRO A 339 24.32 1.43 5.17
CA PRO A 339 24.26 2.83 4.78
C PRO A 339 25.57 3.22 4.07
N ALA A 340 25.50 4.09 3.07
CA ALA A 340 26.71 4.67 2.48
C ALA A 340 27.51 5.37 3.60
N PRO A 341 28.83 5.17 3.71
CA PRO A 341 29.66 5.96 4.62
C PRO A 341 29.53 7.44 4.25
N ALA A 342 29.49 8.31 5.25
CA ALA A 342 29.51 9.76 5.02
C ALA A 342 30.70 10.10 4.11
N ALA A 343 30.44 10.86 3.05
CA ALA A 343 31.36 11.10 1.93
C ALA A 343 32.81 11.34 2.40
N ALA A 344 33.69 10.38 2.14
CA ALA A 344 35.11 10.63 1.97
C ALA A 344 35.35 10.84 0.48
N ASP A 345 36.12 11.88 0.11
CA ASP A 345 36.44 12.27 -1.26
C ASP A 345 36.73 11.05 -2.16
N VAL A 346 35.81 10.76 -3.08
CA VAL A 346 36.00 9.70 -4.07
C VAL A 346 36.76 10.31 -5.25
N SER A 347 38.07 10.13 -5.26
CA SER A 347 38.88 10.30 -6.47
C SER A 347 38.53 9.16 -7.45
N LEU A 348 37.98 9.52 -8.62
CA LEU A 348 37.62 8.58 -9.67
C LEU A 348 38.90 7.99 -10.29
N HIS A 349 39.17 6.71 -10.08
CA HIS A 349 40.10 5.95 -10.92
C HIS A 349 39.33 5.25 -12.05
N PRO A 350 39.85 5.23 -13.29
CA PRO A 350 39.21 4.54 -14.41
C PRO A 350 39.18 3.03 -14.17
N ILE A 351 38.07 2.38 -14.53
CA ILE A 351 37.94 0.92 -14.51
C ILE A 351 38.64 0.35 -15.75
N ASP A 352 39.57 -0.59 -15.54
CA ASP A 352 40.24 -1.35 -16.59
C ASP A 352 39.26 -2.22 -17.39
N SER A 353 39.52 -2.34 -18.69
CA SER A 353 38.57 -2.73 -19.74
C SER A 353 38.53 -4.23 -20.09
N ASP A 354 38.93 -5.14 -19.19
CA ASP A 354 39.20 -6.54 -19.55
C ASP A 354 38.18 -7.60 -19.05
N LEU A 355 36.92 -7.24 -18.75
CA LEU A 355 35.89 -8.21 -18.31
C LEU A 355 34.76 -8.49 -19.32
N LEU A 356 35.00 -8.29 -20.61
CA LEU A 356 34.07 -8.68 -21.68
C LEU A 356 34.68 -9.72 -22.62
N ALA A 357 34.77 -10.98 -22.16
CA ALA A 357 34.87 -12.13 -23.05
C ALA A 357 34.43 -13.45 -22.36
N GLY A 358 33.29 -14.01 -22.78
CA GLY A 358 32.98 -15.44 -22.64
C GLY A 358 31.59 -15.82 -22.10
N SER A 359 30.65 -16.19 -22.99
CA SER A 359 29.46 -17.04 -22.70
C SER A 359 29.80 -18.53 -22.97
N PRO A 360 28.89 -19.54 -22.83
CA PRO A 360 27.71 -19.78 -21.94
C PRO A 360 27.74 -21.17 -21.23
N HIS A 361 26.78 -21.42 -20.32
CA HIS A 361 26.34 -22.71 -19.72
C HIS A 361 27.33 -23.64 -18.97
N ALA A 362 27.09 -23.82 -17.65
CA ALA A 362 26.94 -25.11 -16.93
C ALA A 362 27.35 -25.01 -15.45
N GLY A 363 26.60 -25.69 -14.56
CA GLY A 363 27.17 -26.29 -13.33
C GLY A 363 26.67 -25.74 -11.99
N LEU A 364 25.70 -26.45 -11.42
CA LEU A 364 25.42 -26.47 -9.98
C LEU A 364 26.66 -26.93 -9.18
N SER A 365 26.93 -26.32 -8.03
CA SER A 365 27.49 -27.03 -6.88
C SER A 365 27.05 -26.42 -5.55
N HIS A 366 26.39 -27.26 -4.75
CA HIS A 366 26.05 -27.08 -3.34
C HIS A 366 27.29 -27.20 -2.45
N ALA A 367 27.48 -26.24 -1.53
CA ALA A 367 28.13 -26.37 -0.21
C ALA A 367 28.21 -24.96 0.39
N GLY A 368 27.89 -24.63 1.63
CA GLY A 368 27.32 -25.30 2.79
C GLY A 368 27.10 -24.20 3.83
N LEU A 369 26.03 -24.30 4.63
CA LEU A 369 25.77 -23.36 5.74
C LEU A 369 26.92 -23.38 6.76
N PRO A 370 27.09 -22.28 7.50
CA PRO A 370 26.56 -22.36 8.87
C PRO A 370 25.59 -21.22 9.18
N HIS A 371 24.52 -21.60 9.89
CA HIS A 371 23.71 -20.71 10.70
C HIS A 371 24.58 -19.97 11.72
N VAL A 372 24.60 -18.64 11.65
CA VAL A 372 24.64 -17.77 12.81
C VAL A 372 23.72 -16.59 12.49
N VAL A 373 22.58 -16.50 13.17
CA VAL A 373 21.79 -15.27 13.25
C VAL A 373 22.66 -14.28 14.02
N ALA A 374 23.36 -13.41 13.31
CA ALA A 374 23.97 -12.24 13.92
C ALA A 374 22.85 -11.35 14.50
N PRO A 375 23.00 -10.79 15.71
CA PRO A 375 22.05 -9.81 16.21
C PRO A 375 22.09 -8.61 15.26
N ALA A 376 20.91 -8.18 14.79
CA ALA A 376 20.78 -6.95 14.02
C ALA A 376 21.50 -5.83 14.77
N ALA A 377 22.49 -5.20 14.13
CA ALA A 377 23.09 -3.97 14.66
C ALA A 377 21.94 -3.01 15.01
N ALA A 378 21.97 -2.44 16.21
CA ALA A 378 20.89 -1.59 16.71
C ALA A 378 20.62 -0.47 15.71
N SER A 379 19.54 -0.62 14.93
CA SER A 379 19.26 0.27 13.83
C SER A 379 18.63 1.56 14.36
N THR A 380 19.12 2.71 13.91
CA THR A 380 18.56 4.02 14.32
C THR A 380 17.06 4.07 13.98
N PRO A 381 16.17 4.27 14.96
CA PRO A 381 14.74 4.37 14.70
C PRO A 381 14.43 5.65 13.91
N ILE A 382 13.44 5.58 13.03
CA ILE A 382 12.95 6.75 12.32
C ILE A 382 12.03 7.53 13.26
N THR A 383 12.39 8.78 13.57
CA THR A 383 11.65 9.65 14.50
C THR A 383 11.20 10.96 13.86
N THR A 384 11.68 11.25 12.64
CA THR A 384 11.35 12.45 11.88
C THR A 384 10.82 12.07 10.50
N ILE A 385 9.71 12.67 10.10
CA ILE A 385 9.15 12.54 8.75
C ILE A 385 9.32 13.88 8.03
N LEU A 386 10.08 13.85 6.94
CA LEU A 386 10.36 14.99 6.08
C LEU A 386 9.28 15.12 5.02
N THR A 387 8.96 16.35 4.63
CA THR A 387 8.01 16.65 3.55
C THR A 387 8.64 17.60 2.55
N ASP A 388 8.33 17.41 1.27
CA ASP A 388 8.79 18.30 0.21
C ASP A 388 7.58 18.78 -0.63
N PRO A 389 7.34 20.10 -0.72
CA PRO A 389 6.23 20.64 -1.51
C PRO A 389 6.28 20.24 -2.98
N ALA A 390 7.47 20.09 -3.57
CA ALA A 390 7.62 19.70 -4.98
C ALA A 390 7.05 18.30 -5.22
N LEU A 391 7.21 17.38 -4.26
CA LEU A 391 6.65 16.03 -4.34
C LEU A 391 5.13 16.02 -4.12
N THR A 392 4.65 16.84 -3.19
CA THR A 392 3.22 16.94 -2.93
C THR A 392 2.48 17.49 -4.15
N ALA A 393 3.07 18.48 -4.83
CA ALA A 393 2.51 19.10 -6.03
C ALA A 393 2.41 18.17 -7.26
N LEU A 394 3.03 16.98 -7.23
CA LEU A 394 2.89 15.98 -8.31
C LEU A 394 1.55 15.23 -8.28
N ALA A 395 0.76 15.40 -7.21
CA ALA A 395 -0.55 14.79 -7.06
C ALA A 395 -1.69 15.79 -7.29
N ASP A 396 -2.90 15.30 -7.57
CA ASP A 396 -4.09 16.15 -7.66
C ASP A 396 -4.49 16.76 -6.30
N ASP A 397 -5.31 17.81 -6.32
CA ASP A 397 -5.67 18.58 -5.13
C ASP A 397 -6.30 17.71 -4.02
N ASN A 398 -7.15 16.76 -4.39
CA ASN A 398 -7.81 15.87 -3.42
C ASN A 398 -6.80 14.93 -2.76
N THR A 399 -5.83 14.46 -3.53
CA THR A 399 -4.74 13.60 -3.09
C THR A 399 -3.78 14.36 -2.18
N GLN A 400 -3.47 15.62 -2.51
CA GLN A 400 -2.66 16.50 -1.66
C GLN A 400 -3.31 16.74 -0.29
N LEU A 401 -4.62 17.05 -0.27
CA LEU A 401 -5.38 17.24 0.97
C LEU A 401 -5.40 15.96 1.81
N SER A 402 -5.67 14.82 1.18
CA SER A 402 -5.72 13.51 1.83
C SER A 402 -4.36 13.10 2.39
N PHE A 403 -3.29 13.31 1.62
CA PHE A 403 -1.90 13.08 2.04
C PHE A 403 -1.54 13.86 3.30
N GLY A 404 -1.82 15.17 3.33
CA GLY A 404 -1.55 16.00 4.50
C GLY A 404 -2.30 15.55 5.76
N ALA A 405 -3.55 15.09 5.62
CA ALA A 405 -4.33 14.55 6.73
C ALA A 405 -3.77 13.20 7.22
N ALA A 406 -3.44 12.29 6.30
CA ALA A 406 -2.90 10.98 6.61
C ALA A 406 -1.52 11.05 7.28
N LEU A 407 -0.66 11.96 6.82
CA LEU A 407 0.66 12.17 7.42
C LEU A 407 0.56 12.68 8.87
N ARG A 408 -0.35 13.63 9.15
CA ARG A 408 -0.63 14.07 10.53
C ARG A 408 -1.14 12.93 11.39
N ALA A 409 -2.01 12.07 10.85
CA ALA A 409 -2.52 10.91 11.57
C ALA A 409 -1.39 9.91 11.90
N LEU A 410 -0.49 9.64 10.95
CA LEU A 410 0.68 8.80 11.19
C LEU A 410 1.57 9.40 12.29
N ALA A 411 1.92 10.68 12.17
CA ALA A 411 2.76 11.37 13.15
C ALA A 411 2.18 11.32 14.57
N LEU A 412 0.87 11.49 14.72
CA LEU A 412 0.19 11.34 16.01
C LEU A 412 0.26 9.89 16.54
N ASN A 413 0.09 8.90 15.67
CA ASN A 413 0.08 7.49 16.04
C ASN A 413 1.48 6.95 16.39
N SER A 414 2.51 7.40 15.68
CA SER A 414 3.91 6.96 15.86
C SER A 414 4.70 7.86 16.82
N GLY A 415 4.20 9.09 17.04
CA GLY A 415 4.87 10.18 17.75
C GLY A 415 6.16 10.66 17.08
N ALA A 416 6.29 10.45 15.77
CA ALA A 416 7.33 11.08 14.97
C ALA A 416 7.00 12.57 14.74
N SER A 417 8.02 13.40 14.63
CA SER A 417 7.85 14.79 14.21
C SER A 417 7.65 14.86 12.69
N VAL A 418 6.90 15.86 12.22
CA VAL A 418 6.80 16.18 10.79
C VAL A 418 7.46 17.52 10.56
N ALA A 419 8.40 17.57 9.62
CA ALA A 419 9.13 18.79 9.27
C ALA A 419 9.19 18.96 7.74
N PRO A 420 9.21 20.21 7.24
CA PRO A 420 9.61 20.45 5.87
C PRO A 420 11.08 20.06 5.68
N ASN A 421 11.43 19.60 4.49
CA ASN A 421 12.80 19.38 4.08
C ASN A 421 13.58 20.70 4.17
N ALA A 422 14.86 20.65 4.55
CA ALA A 422 15.66 21.86 4.68
C ALA A 422 15.83 22.53 3.30
N ALA A 423 15.95 23.86 3.27
CA ALA A 423 16.11 24.59 2.00
C ALA A 423 17.31 24.11 1.18
N SER A 424 18.39 23.67 1.84
CA SER A 424 19.59 23.10 1.21
C SER A 424 19.40 21.70 0.61
N THR A 425 18.33 20.99 0.98
CA THR A 425 18.02 19.62 0.55
C THR A 425 16.67 19.52 -0.16
N SER A 426 15.98 20.65 -0.37
CA SER A 426 14.72 20.74 -1.10
C SER A 426 14.90 20.25 -2.54
N LEU A 427 13.92 19.51 -3.04
CA LEU A 427 13.96 18.95 -4.38
C LEU A 427 13.48 19.98 -5.40
N ASP A 428 14.30 20.22 -6.43
CA ASP A 428 13.96 21.10 -7.55
C ASP A 428 12.99 20.39 -8.52
N PRO A 429 11.80 20.97 -8.81
CA PRO A 429 10.87 20.42 -9.80
C PRO A 429 11.49 20.12 -11.17
N ALA A 430 12.40 20.97 -11.67
CA ALA A 430 13.05 20.73 -12.95
C ALA A 430 14.00 19.52 -12.90
N ALA A 431 14.69 19.33 -11.77
CA ALA A 431 15.51 18.15 -11.52
C ALA A 431 14.65 16.88 -11.46
N LEU A 432 13.49 16.91 -10.80
CA LEU A 432 12.57 15.77 -10.74
C LEU A 432 12.15 15.29 -12.14
N ASP A 433 11.91 16.22 -13.07
CA ASP A 433 11.57 15.88 -14.47
C ASP A 433 12.74 15.28 -15.24
N ALA A 434 13.95 15.82 -15.05
CA ALA A 434 15.16 15.25 -15.63
C ALA A 434 15.43 13.83 -15.09
N TRP A 435 15.24 13.62 -13.79
CA TRP A 435 15.41 12.31 -13.14
C TRP A 435 14.39 11.29 -13.64
N PHE A 436 13.12 11.69 -13.75
CA PHE A 436 12.08 10.85 -14.30
C PHE A 436 12.37 10.44 -15.74
N THR A 437 12.82 11.39 -16.57
CA THR A 437 13.21 11.13 -17.96
C THR A 437 14.37 10.13 -18.05
N ALA A 438 15.43 10.35 -17.27
CA ALA A 438 16.58 9.45 -17.20
C ALA A 438 16.18 8.04 -16.71
N PHE A 439 15.33 7.96 -15.69
CA PHE A 439 14.79 6.69 -15.18
C PHE A 439 14.07 5.92 -16.29
N ARG A 440 13.20 6.60 -17.05
CA ARG A 440 12.46 5.99 -18.16
C ARG A 440 13.38 5.50 -19.27
N ILE A 441 14.45 6.24 -19.60
CA ILE A 441 15.43 5.81 -20.61
C ILE A 441 16.10 4.50 -20.18
N VAL A 442 16.66 4.45 -18.97
CA VAL A 442 17.35 3.24 -18.47
C VAL A 442 16.38 2.07 -18.34
N GLN A 443 15.17 2.30 -17.82
CA GLN A 443 14.17 1.23 -17.66
C GLN A 443 13.79 0.63 -19.01
N GLN A 444 13.53 1.47 -20.02
CA GLN A 444 13.17 0.99 -21.35
C GLN A 444 14.34 0.26 -22.01
N PHE A 445 15.55 0.81 -21.91
CA PHE A 445 16.76 0.17 -22.43
C PHE A 445 16.94 -1.24 -21.86
N GLU A 446 16.81 -1.40 -20.54
CA GLU A 446 16.95 -2.70 -19.89
C GLU A 446 15.76 -3.63 -20.20
N ALA A 447 14.54 -3.12 -20.31
CA ALA A 447 13.38 -3.91 -20.73
C ALA A 447 13.57 -4.52 -22.12
N TRP A 448 14.12 -3.74 -23.07
CA TRP A 448 14.46 -4.27 -24.39
C TRP A 448 15.57 -5.34 -24.32
N ALA A 449 16.56 -5.16 -23.44
CA ALA A 449 17.60 -6.17 -23.25
C ALA A 449 17.07 -7.48 -22.64
N GLU A 450 16.08 -7.41 -21.74
CA GLU A 450 15.47 -8.60 -21.10
C GLU A 450 14.53 -9.35 -22.05
N ASP A 451 13.62 -8.65 -22.73
CA ASP A 451 12.50 -9.28 -23.45
C ASP A 451 12.48 -8.99 -24.96
N GLY A 452 13.40 -8.20 -25.50
CA GLY A 452 13.41 -7.78 -26.91
C GLY A 452 13.46 -8.93 -27.92
N ASP A 453 14.15 -10.02 -27.58
CA ASP A 453 14.19 -11.25 -28.38
C ASP A 453 12.81 -11.92 -28.47
N PHE A 454 12.10 -12.01 -27.34
CA PHE A 454 10.73 -12.54 -27.31
C PHE A 454 9.80 -11.67 -28.15
N VAL A 455 9.87 -10.34 -27.96
CA VAL A 455 9.03 -9.38 -28.70
C VAL A 455 9.27 -9.47 -30.20
N THR A 456 10.52 -9.59 -30.62
CA THR A 456 10.91 -9.71 -32.04
C THR A 456 10.41 -11.02 -32.64
N ALA A 457 10.52 -12.13 -31.90
CA ALA A 457 10.12 -13.45 -32.36
C ALA A 457 8.59 -13.66 -32.38
N ASN A 458 7.81 -12.86 -31.66
CA ASN A 458 6.37 -13.04 -31.47
C ASN A 458 5.56 -11.77 -31.83
N PRO A 459 5.58 -11.33 -33.10
CA PRO A 459 4.84 -10.14 -33.52
C PRO A 459 3.34 -10.28 -33.24
N GLY A 460 2.74 -9.25 -32.62
CA GLY A 460 1.32 -9.23 -32.27
C GLY A 460 0.97 -9.97 -30.97
N ALA A 461 1.95 -10.49 -30.22
CA ALA A 461 1.69 -11.16 -28.95
C ALA A 461 1.38 -10.21 -27.79
N LEU A 462 1.72 -8.93 -27.90
CA LEU A 462 1.59 -7.93 -26.84
C LEU A 462 0.32 -7.09 -26.97
N ASP A 463 -0.17 -6.59 -25.83
CA ASP A 463 -1.11 -5.48 -25.79
C ASP A 463 -0.53 -4.26 -26.57
N PRO A 464 -1.34 -3.55 -27.38
CA PRO A 464 -0.85 -2.43 -28.20
C PRO A 464 -0.08 -1.36 -27.43
N ALA A 465 -0.48 -1.03 -26.20
CA ALA A 465 0.22 -0.05 -25.38
C ALA A 465 1.57 -0.56 -24.86
N ILE A 466 1.71 -1.87 -24.64
CA ILE A 466 2.97 -2.51 -24.25
C ILE A 466 3.88 -2.67 -25.47
N ALA A 467 3.33 -3.08 -26.61
CA ALA A 467 4.05 -3.13 -27.89
C ALA A 467 4.69 -1.79 -28.24
N GLU A 468 3.96 -0.68 -28.08
CA GLU A 468 4.49 0.67 -28.33
C GLU A 468 5.64 1.03 -27.37
N ARG A 469 5.58 0.60 -26.11
CA ARG A 469 6.68 0.81 -25.15
C ARG A 469 7.95 0.07 -25.58
N PHE A 470 7.83 -1.18 -26.03
CA PHE A 470 8.98 -1.92 -26.56
C PHE A 470 9.48 -1.36 -27.89
N ARG A 471 8.61 -0.84 -28.76
CA ARG A 471 9.01 -0.15 -29.99
C ARG A 471 9.87 1.08 -29.70
N ILE A 472 9.51 1.86 -28.68
CA ILE A 472 10.33 2.99 -28.22
C ILE A 472 11.63 2.49 -27.59
N ALA A 473 11.55 1.46 -26.75
CA ALA A 473 12.71 0.88 -26.06
C ALA A 473 13.81 0.39 -27.02
N ALA A 474 13.42 -0.26 -28.12
CA ALA A 474 14.33 -0.76 -29.16
C ALA A 474 15.15 0.34 -29.86
N GLN A 475 14.76 1.61 -29.72
CA GLN A 475 15.43 2.75 -30.36
C GLN A 475 16.44 3.43 -29.42
N ILE A 476 16.51 3.03 -28.15
CA ILE A 476 17.40 3.64 -27.17
C ILE A 476 18.82 3.12 -27.37
N THR A 477 19.78 4.01 -27.51
CA THR A 477 21.20 3.67 -27.69
C THR A 477 21.93 3.49 -26.36
N ASP A 478 23.07 2.79 -26.40
CA ASP A 478 23.96 2.66 -25.24
C ASP A 478 24.40 4.01 -24.68
N SER A 479 24.70 4.98 -25.56
CA SER A 479 25.09 6.34 -25.16
C SER A 479 23.98 7.04 -24.40
N GLN A 480 22.73 6.96 -24.88
CA GLN A 480 21.58 7.54 -24.17
C GLN A 480 21.37 6.88 -22.81
N ALA A 481 21.52 5.56 -22.73
CA ALA A 481 21.43 4.83 -21.47
C ALA A 481 22.57 5.21 -20.50
N GLN A 482 23.79 5.41 -20.99
CA GLN A 482 24.94 5.83 -20.19
C GLN A 482 24.76 7.25 -19.62
N ASP A 483 24.34 8.20 -20.44
CA ASP A 483 24.06 9.58 -20.01
C ASP A 483 22.92 9.64 -18.98
N ALA A 484 21.88 8.82 -19.20
CA ALA A 484 20.79 8.68 -18.25
C ALA A 484 21.28 8.09 -16.92
N ARG A 485 22.11 7.04 -16.92
CA ARG A 485 22.71 6.47 -15.69
C ARG A 485 23.54 7.50 -14.92
N ALA A 486 24.31 8.35 -15.60
CA ALA A 486 25.06 9.43 -14.95
C ALA A 486 24.13 10.44 -14.26
N THR A 487 22.98 10.73 -14.87
CA THR A 487 21.93 11.57 -14.26
C THR A 487 21.31 10.91 -13.03
N LEU A 488 21.02 9.61 -13.10
CA LEU A 488 20.48 8.85 -11.98
C LEU A 488 21.46 8.76 -10.81
N ALA A 489 22.77 8.61 -11.05
CA ALA A 489 23.78 8.60 -10.00
C ALA A 489 23.77 9.91 -9.18
N ARG A 490 23.65 11.06 -9.85
CA ARG A 490 23.50 12.37 -9.18
C ARG A 490 22.18 12.47 -8.41
N ALA A 491 21.08 12.01 -9.01
CA ALA A 491 19.78 11.99 -8.37
C ALA A 491 19.77 11.16 -7.07
N THR A 492 20.41 9.97 -7.10
CA THR A 492 20.57 9.10 -5.94
C THR A 492 21.32 9.80 -4.82
N ALA A 493 22.46 10.44 -5.13
CA ALA A 493 23.23 11.19 -4.13
C ALA A 493 22.40 12.33 -3.51
N THR A 494 21.62 13.05 -4.31
CA THR A 494 20.72 14.10 -3.81
C THR A 494 19.62 13.54 -2.90
N LEU A 495 18.97 12.44 -3.28
CA LEU A 495 17.92 11.80 -2.47
C LEU A 495 18.49 11.22 -1.17
N GLU A 496 19.63 10.56 -1.20
CA GLU A 496 20.28 10.04 0.01
C GLU A 496 20.67 11.17 0.98
N ALA A 497 21.17 12.30 0.47
CA ALA A 497 21.47 13.49 1.28
C ALA A 497 20.20 14.14 1.87
N ALA A 498 19.07 14.09 1.16
CA ALA A 498 17.80 14.62 1.62
C ALA A 498 17.11 13.75 2.70
N ILE A 499 17.58 12.51 2.91
CA ILE A 499 16.97 11.54 3.84
C ILE A 499 18.04 11.03 4.82
N PRO A 500 18.47 11.87 5.78
CA PRO A 500 19.46 11.46 6.78
C PRO A 500 18.95 10.30 7.65
N LEU A 501 19.88 9.57 8.27
CA LEU A 501 19.56 8.51 9.22
C LEU A 501 18.62 9.02 10.33
N GLY A 502 17.64 8.20 10.71
CA GLY A 502 16.61 8.58 11.68
C GLY A 502 15.45 9.40 11.09
N SER A 503 15.45 9.64 9.77
CA SER A 503 14.36 10.30 9.05
C SER A 503 13.77 9.43 7.94
N ALA A 504 12.59 9.80 7.43
CA ALA A 504 12.02 9.29 6.18
C ALA A 504 11.36 10.45 5.41
N LEU A 505 11.42 10.43 4.09
CA LEU A 505 10.74 11.40 3.22
C LEU A 505 9.35 10.89 2.86
N ALA A 506 8.32 11.68 3.20
CA ALA A 506 6.93 11.39 2.87
C ALA A 506 6.53 12.02 1.53
N LEU A 507 5.77 11.25 0.75
CA LEU A 507 5.18 11.66 -0.52
C LEU A 507 3.86 10.89 -0.76
N PRO A 508 2.92 11.41 -1.57
CA PRO A 508 1.81 10.61 -2.07
C PRO A 508 2.35 9.35 -2.78
N THR A 509 1.72 8.18 -2.57
CA THR A 509 2.13 6.97 -3.29
C THR A 509 1.74 7.04 -4.76
N THR A 510 0.55 7.59 -5.03
CA THR A 510 -0.04 7.74 -6.36
C THR A 510 -0.47 9.18 -6.57
N SER A 511 -0.55 9.61 -7.83
CA SER A 511 -0.92 11.01 -8.17
C SER A 511 -2.41 11.31 -7.99
N SER A 512 -3.24 10.27 -7.93
CA SER A 512 -4.69 10.33 -7.72
C SER A 512 -5.15 9.07 -6.98
N ALA A 513 -6.43 8.97 -6.65
CA ALA A 513 -7.08 7.69 -6.38
C ALA A 513 -7.10 6.79 -7.64
N ALA A 514 -7.48 5.52 -7.45
CA ALA A 514 -7.56 4.54 -8.54
C ALA A 514 -8.46 5.06 -9.68
N PRO A 515 -8.01 5.06 -10.95
CA PRO A 515 -8.86 5.34 -12.12
C PRO A 515 -10.00 4.34 -12.30
N SER A 516 -11.11 4.79 -12.90
CA SER A 516 -12.21 3.90 -13.29
C SER A 516 -11.73 2.88 -14.32
N THR A 517 -12.24 1.65 -14.25
CA THR A 517 -12.08 0.62 -15.29
C THR A 517 -12.66 1.05 -16.65
N THR A 518 -13.58 2.02 -16.65
CA THR A 518 -14.17 2.61 -17.86
C THR A 518 -13.46 3.89 -18.31
N ALA A 519 -12.37 4.29 -17.65
CA ALA A 519 -11.61 5.47 -18.04
C ALA A 519 -10.99 5.30 -19.43
N SER A 520 -10.83 6.41 -20.15
CA SER A 520 -10.20 6.36 -21.47
C SER A 520 -8.71 5.96 -21.35
N PRO A 521 -8.12 5.31 -22.37
CA PRO A 521 -6.70 4.98 -22.37
C PRO A 521 -5.80 6.21 -22.14
N ALA A 522 -6.17 7.37 -22.69
CA ALA A 522 -5.44 8.63 -22.50
C ALA A 522 -5.48 9.14 -21.05
N GLU A 523 -6.60 8.93 -20.36
CA GLU A 523 -6.72 9.27 -18.94
C GLU A 523 -5.89 8.35 -18.06
N ILE A 524 -5.96 7.03 -18.31
CA ILE A 524 -5.13 6.04 -17.62
C ILE A 524 -3.65 6.38 -17.82
N ASP A 525 -3.22 6.71 -19.04
CA ASP A 525 -1.82 7.02 -19.33
C ASP A 525 -1.34 8.32 -18.66
N ARG A 526 -2.21 9.34 -18.59
CA ARG A 526 -1.93 10.60 -17.88
C ARG A 526 -1.71 10.35 -16.39
N VAL A 527 -2.62 9.63 -15.73
CA VAL A 527 -2.51 9.27 -14.31
C VAL A 527 -1.29 8.40 -14.06
N ARG A 528 -1.05 7.42 -14.94
CA ARG A 528 0.13 6.54 -14.90
C ARG A 528 1.42 7.36 -14.94
N THR A 529 1.55 8.29 -15.87
CA THR A 529 2.76 9.11 -16.02
C THR A 529 2.98 10.02 -14.81
N ALA A 530 1.92 10.65 -14.29
CA ALA A 530 2.02 11.46 -13.07
C ALA A 530 2.41 10.63 -11.85
N THR A 531 1.81 9.44 -11.69
CA THR A 531 2.16 8.48 -10.62
C THR A 531 3.61 8.01 -10.73
N LEU A 532 4.11 7.75 -11.94
CA LEU A 532 5.49 7.31 -12.14
C LEU A 532 6.53 8.35 -11.72
N ARG A 533 6.23 9.66 -11.81
CA ARG A 533 7.12 10.73 -11.30
C ARG A 533 7.32 10.64 -9.79
N LEU A 534 6.30 10.19 -9.05
CA LEU A 534 6.38 9.93 -7.61
C LEU A 534 7.12 8.62 -7.33
N THR A 535 6.71 7.54 -7.97
CA THR A 535 7.22 6.21 -7.64
C THR A 535 8.64 5.95 -8.14
N SER A 536 9.11 6.63 -9.20
CA SER A 536 10.47 6.44 -9.72
C SER A 536 11.56 6.81 -8.73
N LEU A 537 11.30 7.64 -7.73
CA LEU A 537 12.31 8.11 -6.77
C LEU A 537 12.92 6.96 -5.96
N ALA A 538 12.11 6.04 -5.47
CA ALA A 538 12.60 4.84 -4.78
C ALA A 538 13.33 3.88 -5.73
N SER A 539 12.91 3.86 -7.00
CA SER A 539 13.48 3.01 -8.03
C SER A 539 14.88 3.45 -8.42
N LEU A 540 15.03 4.72 -8.79
CA LEU A 540 16.30 5.27 -9.24
C LEU A 540 17.36 5.33 -8.14
N SER A 541 16.95 5.49 -6.88
CA SER A 541 17.85 5.54 -5.74
C SER A 541 18.12 4.17 -5.11
N GLY A 542 17.27 3.18 -5.40
CA GLY A 542 17.31 1.87 -4.76
C GLY A 542 16.98 1.90 -3.26
N LEU A 543 16.36 2.97 -2.77
CA LEU A 543 15.94 3.14 -1.39
C LEU A 543 14.66 2.35 -1.06
N PRO A 544 14.51 1.86 0.19
CA PRO A 544 13.30 1.17 0.61
C PRO A 544 12.13 2.14 0.74
N ALA A 545 10.93 1.67 0.41
CA ALA A 545 9.73 2.49 0.41
C ALA A 545 8.52 1.73 0.94
N LEU A 546 7.83 2.31 1.93
CA LEU A 546 6.61 1.76 2.53
C LEU A 546 5.39 2.58 2.12
N THR A 547 4.41 1.93 1.51
CA THR A 547 3.06 2.47 1.29
C THR A 547 2.16 2.16 2.47
N ILE A 548 1.48 3.18 2.98
CA ILE A 548 0.55 3.13 4.11
C ILE A 548 -0.84 3.57 3.64
N PRO A 549 -1.89 2.73 3.75
CA PRO A 549 -3.21 3.00 3.18
C PRO A 549 -4.13 3.79 4.14
N TYR A 550 -3.66 4.89 4.76
CA TYR A 550 -4.52 5.69 5.67
C TYR A 550 -5.26 6.84 5.00
N GLY A 551 -4.99 7.13 3.72
CA GLY A 551 -5.66 8.19 2.97
C GLY A 551 -6.94 7.70 2.29
N ARG A 552 -7.82 8.65 1.97
CA ARG A 552 -8.99 8.46 1.10
C ARG A 552 -9.27 9.69 0.24
N VAL A 553 -9.80 9.47 -0.96
CA VAL A 553 -10.41 10.50 -1.80
C VAL A 553 -11.86 10.09 -2.04
N GLY A 554 -12.80 10.80 -1.42
CA GLY A 554 -14.18 10.33 -1.30
C GLY A 554 -14.21 8.97 -0.59
N THR A 555 -14.76 7.95 -1.26
CA THR A 555 -14.79 6.57 -0.75
C THR A 555 -13.55 5.75 -1.14
N LEU A 556 -12.75 6.23 -2.10
CA LEU A 556 -11.64 5.46 -2.67
C LEU A 556 -10.43 5.50 -1.72
N PRO A 557 -9.72 4.36 -1.54
CA PRO A 557 -8.49 4.30 -0.78
C PRO A 557 -7.37 5.09 -1.48
N LEU A 558 -6.46 5.60 -0.66
CA LEU A 558 -5.25 6.27 -1.13
C LEU A 558 -4.09 5.98 -0.17
N GLY A 559 -2.99 5.51 -0.73
CA GLY A 559 -1.73 5.28 -0.03
C GLY A 559 -0.84 6.52 -0.02
N PHE A 560 -0.05 6.66 1.04
CA PHE A 560 1.11 7.54 1.06
C PHE A 560 2.37 6.76 1.35
N CYS A 561 3.47 7.22 0.79
CA CYS A 561 4.74 6.53 0.76
C CYS A 561 5.70 7.18 1.75
N LEU A 562 6.49 6.35 2.44
CA LEU A 562 7.64 6.76 3.21
C LEU A 562 8.89 6.17 2.54
N LEU A 563 9.76 7.04 2.05
CA LEU A 563 11.06 6.68 1.51
C LEU A 563 12.10 6.78 2.63
N GLY A 564 12.75 5.67 2.96
CA GLY A 564 13.71 5.61 4.06
C GLY A 564 15.17 5.55 3.57
N PRO A 565 16.15 5.74 4.47
CA PRO A 565 17.56 5.46 4.17
C PRO A 565 17.78 4.02 3.71
N ARG A 566 18.86 3.77 2.97
CA ARG A 566 19.25 2.42 2.53
C ARG A 566 19.33 1.45 3.73
N GLY A 567 18.68 0.30 3.62
CA GLY A 567 18.63 -0.72 4.69
C GLY A 567 17.68 -0.40 5.85
N SER A 568 16.82 0.62 5.72
CA SER A 568 15.83 1.00 6.75
C SER A 568 14.45 0.31 6.60
N ASP A 569 14.40 -0.77 5.84
CA ASP A 569 13.21 -1.53 5.46
C ASP A 569 12.28 -1.83 6.66
N LEU A 570 12.83 -2.38 7.74
CA LEU A 570 12.06 -2.77 8.92
C LEU A 570 11.72 -1.55 9.81
N GLN A 571 12.55 -0.51 9.79
CA GLN A 571 12.32 0.73 10.54
C GLN A 571 11.15 1.51 9.95
N LEU A 572 10.96 1.47 8.63
CA LEU A 572 9.76 2.01 8.00
C LEU A 572 8.50 1.30 8.49
N ILE A 573 8.53 -0.03 8.58
CA ILE A 573 7.39 -0.81 9.13
C ILE A 573 7.16 -0.47 10.60
N ALA A 574 8.22 -0.39 11.40
CA ALA A 574 8.12 -0.05 12.82
C ALA A 574 7.51 1.35 13.03
N LEU A 575 7.85 2.33 12.19
CA LEU A 575 7.26 3.66 12.23
C LEU A 575 5.74 3.65 11.95
N ALA A 576 5.25 2.72 11.12
CA ALA A 576 3.83 2.61 10.80
C ALA A 576 3.01 1.90 11.89
N GLN A 577 3.65 1.21 12.83
CA GLN A 577 2.98 0.53 13.92
C GLN A 577 2.40 1.54 14.94
N PRO A 578 1.17 1.34 15.44
CA PRO A 578 0.63 2.18 16.51
C PRO A 578 1.50 2.06 17.77
N ARG A 579 1.70 3.17 18.50
CA ARG A 579 2.25 3.10 19.86
C ARG A 579 1.32 2.25 20.75
N ALA A 580 1.93 1.34 21.51
CA ALA A 580 1.26 0.47 22.49
C ALA A 580 0.67 1.26 23.66
#